data_AF-A0AAW4L2C7-F1
#
_entry.id   AF-A0AAW4L2C7-F1
#
_cell.length_a   1.000
_cell.length_b   1.000
_cell.length_c   1.000
_cell.angle_alpha   90.00
_cell.angle_beta   90.00
_cell.angle_gamma   90.00
#
_symmetry.space_group_name_H-M   'P 1'
#
loop_
_entity.id
_entity.type
_entity.pdbx_description
1 polymer ?
#
loop_
_entity_poly.entity_id
_entity_poly.type
_entity_poly.pdbx_seq_one_letter_code
_entity_poly.pdbx_strand_id
1 'polypeptide(L)'
;QAAANQLLARQKRRALVVIVTNLRDEEDEALMAAVQRIGRHHRVLVASLREEVLDQLRQAPVQTLPEALAYSGAVDYLNTRNQRH
;
A
#
# COMPACT_ATOMS: atom_id res chain seq x y z
N GLN A 1 -8.98 2.49 11.85
CA GLN A 1 -8.81 1.96 13.23
C GLN A 1 -9.78 0.81 13.61
N ALA A 2 -10.97 0.69 13.02
CA ALA A 2 -11.97 -0.33 13.43
C ALA A 2 -11.47 -1.79 13.28
N ALA A 3 -10.73 -2.11 12.22
CA ALA A 3 -10.23 -3.46 11.96
C ALA A 3 -9.25 -3.96 13.06
N ALA A 4 -8.35 -3.11 13.53
CA ALA A 4 -7.44 -3.45 14.64
C ALA A 4 -8.20 -3.75 15.93
N ASN A 5 -9.26 -2.98 16.23
CA ASN A 5 -10.12 -3.22 17.39
C ASN A 5 -10.82 -4.58 17.28
N GLN A 6 -11.39 -4.87 16.11
CA GLN A 6 -12.10 -6.12 15.86
C GLN A 6 -11.16 -7.33 15.94
N LEU A 7 -9.94 -7.22 15.40
CA LEU A 7 -8.93 -8.26 15.50
C LEU A 7 -8.59 -8.56 16.97
N LEU A 8 -8.27 -7.55 17.77
CA LEU A 8 -7.94 -7.72 19.19
C LEU A 8 -9.14 -8.20 20.03
N ALA A 9 -10.36 -7.86 19.61
CA ALA A 9 -11.58 -8.36 20.23
C ALA A 9 -11.76 -9.87 19.97
N ARG A 10 -11.47 -10.34 18.75
CA ARG A 10 -11.75 -11.72 18.32
C ARG A 10 -10.59 -12.67 18.55
N GLN A 11 -9.36 -12.23 18.35
CA GLN A 11 -8.16 -13.07 18.44
C GLN A 11 -7.48 -12.87 19.79
N LYS A 12 -7.83 -13.71 20.78
CA LYS A 12 -7.29 -13.62 22.15
C LYS A 12 -5.94 -14.31 22.35
N ARG A 13 -5.61 -15.29 21.51
CA ARG A 13 -4.32 -16.01 21.53
C ARG A 13 -3.34 -15.39 20.53
N ARG A 14 -2.04 -15.52 20.81
CA ARG A 14 -0.98 -15.05 19.89
C ARG A 14 -1.20 -15.60 18.48
N ALA A 15 -1.00 -14.73 17.49
CA ALA A 15 -1.17 -15.04 16.08
C ALA A 15 -0.13 -14.27 15.27
N LEU A 16 0.09 -14.70 14.02
CA LEU A 16 0.76 -13.89 13.01
C LEU A 16 -0.32 -13.12 12.25
N VAL A 17 -0.16 -11.80 12.19
CA VAL A 17 -1.05 -10.89 11.47
C VAL A 17 -0.26 -10.35 10.28
N VAL A 18 -0.69 -10.70 9.07
CA VAL A 18 -0.08 -10.22 7.84
C VAL A 18 -0.93 -9.09 7.30
N ILE A 19 -0.33 -7.89 7.22
CA ILE A 19 -0.96 -6.71 6.63
C ILE A 19 -0.32 -6.52 5.26
N VAL A 20 -1.11 -6.77 4.23
CA VAL A 20 -0.74 -6.47 2.84
C VAL A 20 -1.32 -5.11 2.50
N THR A 21 -0.46 -4.18 2.13
CA THR A 21 -0.83 -2.79 1.91
C THR A 21 0.00 -2.21 0.78
N ASN A 22 -0.47 -1.13 0.18
CA ASN A 22 0.25 -0.43 -0.88
C ASN A 22 0.47 1.00 -0.38
N LEU A 23 1.52 1.15 0.43
CA LEU A 23 1.82 2.38 1.16
C LEU A 23 2.74 3.26 0.33
N ARG A 24 2.45 4.55 0.32
CA ARG A 24 3.43 5.60 0.05
C ARG A 24 4.06 6.04 1.37
N ASP A 25 5.29 6.55 1.29
CA ASP A 25 6.07 6.99 2.45
C ASP A 25 5.39 8.11 3.28
N GLU A 26 4.35 8.76 2.76
CA GLU A 26 3.74 9.98 3.32
C GLU A 26 2.43 9.76 4.12
N GLU A 27 1.75 8.61 4.03
CA GLU A 27 0.39 8.41 4.61
C GLU A 27 0.33 7.51 5.87
N ASP A 28 1.45 7.22 6.52
CA ASP A 28 1.55 6.01 7.34
C ASP A 28 1.28 6.12 8.86
N GLU A 29 0.93 7.28 9.42
CA GLU A 29 0.72 7.40 10.87
C GLU A 29 -0.41 6.51 11.39
N ALA A 30 -1.53 6.44 10.67
CA ALA A 30 -2.68 5.65 11.07
C ALA A 30 -2.40 4.14 11.00
N LEU A 31 -1.63 3.70 9.99
CA LEU A 31 -1.20 2.31 9.89
C LEU A 31 -0.19 1.99 10.98
N MET A 32 0.79 2.86 11.22
CA MET A 32 1.78 2.68 12.28
C MET A 32 1.13 2.56 13.65
N ALA A 33 0.13 3.40 13.95
CA ALA A 33 -0.64 3.29 15.18
C ALA A 33 -1.38 1.94 15.29
N ALA A 34 -1.92 1.42 14.19
CA ALA A 34 -2.57 0.11 14.16
C ALA A 34 -1.55 -1.04 14.34
N VAL A 35 -0.41 -0.99 13.64
CA VAL A 35 0.67 -1.98 13.72
C VAL A 35 1.23 -2.05 15.14
N GLN A 36 1.56 -0.90 15.74
CA GLN A 36 2.05 -0.84 17.12
C GLN A 36 1.06 -1.47 18.10
N ARG A 37 -0.22 -1.17 17.92
CA ARG A 37 -1.27 -1.65 18.82
C ARG A 37 -1.54 -3.15 18.67
N ILE A 38 -1.55 -3.68 17.45
CA ILE A 38 -1.67 -5.11 17.19
C ILE A 38 -0.40 -5.85 17.67
N GLY A 39 0.76 -5.24 17.46
CA GLY A 39 2.08 -5.74 17.86
C GLY A 39 2.24 -6.03 19.35
N ARG A 40 1.47 -5.36 20.21
CA ARG A 40 1.45 -5.62 21.66
C ARG A 40 0.94 -7.03 22.00
N HIS A 41 0.10 -7.62 21.16
CA HIS A 41 -0.54 -8.92 21.41
C HIS A 41 -0.20 -9.98 20.36
N HIS A 42 0.17 -9.57 19.15
CA HIS A 42 0.41 -10.46 18.01
C HIS A 42 1.72 -10.10 17.30
N ARG A 43 2.31 -11.07 16.58
CA ARG A 43 3.39 -10.74 15.63
C ARG A 43 2.75 -10.13 14.40
N VAL A 44 3.32 -9.03 13.91
CA VAL A 44 2.82 -8.32 12.73
C VAL A 44 3.88 -8.35 11.65
N LEU A 45 3.50 -8.75 10.45
CA LEU A 45 4.29 -8.61 9.22
C LEU A 45 3.56 -7.61 8.33
N VAL A 46 4.25 -6.56 7.92
CA VAL A 46 3.73 -5.59 6.94
C VAL A 46 4.44 -5.84 5.63
N ALA A 47 3.66 -6.11 4.58
CA ALA A 47 4.14 -6.27 3.21
C ALA A 47 3.61 -5.11 2.37
N SER A 48 4.52 -4.29 1.84
CA SER A 48 4.16 -3.24 0.88
C SER A 48 4.25 -3.79 -0.54
N LEU A 49 3.11 -3.81 -1.25
CA LEU A 49 3.05 -4.12 -2.67
C LEU A 49 3.37 -2.85 -3.46
N ARG A 50 4.63 -2.45 -3.48
CA ARG A 50 5.08 -1.36 -4.35
C ARG A 50 5.04 -1.84 -5.80
N GLU A 51 4.28 -1.15 -6.65
CA GLU A 51 4.30 -1.38 -8.09
C GLU A 51 5.46 -0.57 -8.71
N GLU A 52 6.70 -1.04 -8.54
CA GLU A 52 7.91 -0.39 -9.07
C GLU A 52 7.84 -0.15 -10.59
N VAL A 53 7.05 -0.95 -11.31
CA VAL A 53 6.85 -0.84 -12.76
C VAL A 53 6.25 0.51 -13.16
N LEU A 54 5.36 1.08 -12.35
CA LEU A 54 4.74 2.38 -12.65
C LEU A 54 5.69 3.55 -12.43
N ASP A 55 6.60 3.44 -11.47
CA ASP A 55 7.67 4.42 -11.25
C ASP A 55 8.68 4.40 -12.40
N GLN A 56 9.04 3.20 -12.88
CA GLN A 56 9.96 3.02 -14.00
C GLN A 56 9.37 3.56 -15.32
N LEU A 57 8.08 3.33 -15.59
CA LEU A 57 7.39 3.90 -16.75
C LEU A 57 7.37 5.43 -16.73
N ARG A 58 7.37 6.05 -15.53
CA ARG A 58 7.45 7.51 -15.38
C ARG A 58 8.83 8.09 -15.70
N GLN A 59 9.89 7.30 -15.53
CA GLN A 59 11.28 7.74 -15.72
C GLN A 59 11.84 7.33 -17.09
N ALA A 60 11.17 6.43 -17.81
CA ALA A 60 11.57 6.02 -19.14
C ALA A 60 11.38 7.16 -20.16
N PRO A 61 12.40 7.47 -20.99
CA PRO A 61 12.25 8.48 -22.03
C PRO A 61 11.26 7.99 -23.10
N VAL A 62 10.23 8.79 -23.36
CA VAL A 62 9.23 8.53 -24.40
C VAL A 62 9.75 9.04 -25.75
N GLN A 63 10.04 8.12 -26.66
CA GLN A 63 10.62 8.38 -27.97
C GLN A 63 9.73 7.85 -29.12
N THR A 64 8.80 6.95 -28.83
CA THR A 64 7.90 6.35 -29.84
C THR A 64 6.41 6.49 -29.47
N LEU A 65 5.53 6.43 -30.47
CA LEU A 65 4.08 6.47 -30.25
C LEU A 65 3.57 5.35 -29.31
N PRO A 66 4.01 4.08 -29.44
CA PRO A 66 3.66 3.05 -28.47
C PRO A 66 4.10 3.36 -27.03
N GLU A 67 5.28 3.96 -26.84
CA GLU A 67 5.75 4.40 -25.51
C GLU A 67 4.89 5.52 -24.94
N ALA A 68 4.46 6.47 -25.79
CA ALA A 68 3.58 7.55 -25.36
C ALA A 68 2.21 7.05 -24.91
N LEU A 69 1.66 6.02 -25.59
CA LEU A 69 0.41 5.37 -25.21
C LEU A 69 0.55 4.60 -23.89
N ALA A 70 1.63 3.83 -23.72
CA ALA A 70 1.92 3.11 -22.48
C ALA A 70 2.10 4.07 -21.29
N TYR A 71 2.85 5.15 -21.48
CA TYR A 71 3.05 6.20 -20.47
C TYR A 71 1.71 6.86 -20.08
N SER A 72 0.91 7.25 -21.07
CA SER A 72 -0.37 7.92 -20.83
C SER A 72 -1.35 7.03 -20.06
N GLY A 73 -1.40 5.74 -20.39
CA GLY A 73 -2.21 4.76 -19.66
C GLY A 73 -1.74 4.54 -18.21
N ALA A 74 -0.43 4.49 -17.98
CA ALA A 74 0.14 4.38 -16.63
C ALA A 74 -0.17 5.63 -15.78
N VAL A 75 -0.05 6.83 -16.37
CA VAL A 75 -0.37 8.09 -15.71
C VAL A 75 -1.87 8.21 -15.40
N ASP A 76 -2.75 7.83 -16.33
CA ASP A 76 -4.20 7.86 -16.12
C ASP A 76 -4.65 6.89 -15.01
N TYR A 77 -4.08 5.69 -14.99
CA TYR A 77 -4.29 4.70 -13.92
C TYR A 77 -3.85 5.26 -12.55
N LEU A 78 -2.65 5.85 -12.48
CA LEU A 78 -2.13 6.47 -11.26
C LEU A 78 -3.00 7.64 -10.78
N ASN A 79 -3.48 8.48 -11.70
CA ASN A 79 -4.34 9.62 -11.36
C ASN A 79 -5.71 9.16 -10.84
N THR A 80 -6.33 8.19 -11.50
CA THR A 80 -7.60 7.58 -11.06
C THR A 80 -7.48 6.95 -9.68
N ARG A 81 -6.32 6.38 -9.36
CA ARG A 81 -6.03 5.82 -8.04
C ARG A 81 -5.86 6.90 -6.97
N ASN A 82 -5.11 7.97 -7.24
CA ASN A 82 -4.93 9.07 -6.29
C ASN A 82 -6.23 9.82 -5.98
N GLN A 83 -7.21 9.84 -6.90
CA GLN A 83 -8.53 10.44 -6.64
C GLN A 83 -9.43 9.60 -5.72
N ARG A 84 -9.05 8.34 -5.44
CA ARG A 84 -9.82 7.42 -4.58
C ARG A 84 -9.27 7.30 -3.15
N HIS A 85 -8.21 8.03 -2.84
CA HIS A 85 -7.70 8.24 -1.49
C HIS A 85 -8.13 9.63 -1.00
#